data_AF-A0A7S2JT37-F1
#
_entry.id   AF-A0A7S2JT37-F1
#
_cell.length_a   1.000
_cell.length_b   1.000
_cell.length_c   1.000
_cell.angle_alpha   90.00
_cell.angle_beta   90.00
_cell.angle_gamma   90.00
#
_symmetry.space_group_name_H-M   'P 1'
#
loop_
_entity.id
_entity.type
_entity.pdbx_description
1 polymer ?
#
loop_
_entity_poly.entity_id
_entity_poly.type
_entity_poly.pdbx_seq_one_letter_code
_entity_poly.pdbx_strand_id
1 'polypeptide(L)'
;KADGAKAAASLGVDPAMDYGFYRNFWGLQESLLYPEKLFDRRENWTAFHKAISALLKLLLKHPAQEVAKQPWTEQEPTPMRHAPRARALGVQLDDPGFRLQFLTQVMVAFQVLEVDGSSRAVSGGLISRQPDLVRSEFYGLKRLCESTLKHIREGYPKLLKRVLEREGQWVAWKASGCREFDHYSKEMLTARPCVADELMLREFEKSQAAKKKLQPAVSGLLNALKDPSWQMPPATKPGGDDEVGATRSQATKGLCEAYLDRLVEEDKPENCIEEEYKAKKNKVFMWQCLRLFNQQYLRVYGRKDVNK
;
A
#
# COMPACT_ATOMS: atom_id res chain seq x y z
N LYS A 1 -35.53 -42.51 5.13
CA LYS A 1 -34.09 -42.61 5.48
C LYS A 1 -33.45 -41.28 5.13
N ALA A 2 -33.34 -40.39 6.11
CA ALA A 2 -32.66 -39.11 5.96
C ALA A 2 -31.19 -39.35 6.27
N ASP A 3 -30.32 -39.18 5.27
CA ASP A 3 -28.87 -39.19 5.48
C ASP A 3 -28.50 -37.92 6.26
N GLY A 4 -28.04 -38.13 7.48
CA GLY A 4 -27.50 -37.08 8.33
C GLY A 4 -26.25 -36.50 7.70
N ALA A 5 -26.37 -35.28 7.18
CA ALA A 5 -25.23 -34.44 6.90
C ALA A 5 -24.44 -34.28 8.21
N LYS A 6 -23.31 -34.99 8.33
CA LYS A 6 -22.33 -34.79 9.40
C LYS A 6 -21.98 -33.30 9.42
N ALA A 7 -22.39 -32.60 10.47
CA ALA A 7 -21.97 -31.23 10.72
C ALA A 7 -20.45 -31.17 10.62
N ALA A 8 -19.93 -30.39 9.67
CA ALA A 8 -18.51 -30.17 9.52
C ALA A 8 -17.96 -29.62 10.85
N ALA A 9 -16.88 -30.22 11.36
CA ALA A 9 -16.25 -29.80 12.60
C ALA A 9 -15.70 -28.37 12.46
N SER A 10 -16.45 -27.39 12.97
CA SER A 10 -16.08 -25.97 13.01
C SER A 10 -14.92 -25.73 13.98
N LEU A 11 -13.88 -25.03 13.52
CA LEU A 11 -12.74 -24.59 14.34
C LEU A 11 -13.17 -23.54 15.37
N GLY A 12 -14.32 -22.89 15.19
CA GLY A 12 -14.88 -21.89 16.10
C GLY A 12 -15.20 -22.38 17.52
N VAL A 13 -15.30 -23.70 17.73
CA VAL A 13 -15.69 -24.31 19.03
C VAL A 13 -14.60 -25.24 19.59
N ASP A 14 -13.46 -25.39 18.90
CA ASP A 14 -12.42 -26.33 19.31
C ASP A 14 -11.62 -25.78 20.52
N PRO A 15 -11.59 -26.48 21.69
CA PRO A 15 -10.73 -26.13 22.81
C PRO A 15 -9.23 -26.15 22.47
N ALA A 16 -8.82 -26.67 21.31
CA ALA A 16 -7.45 -26.58 20.79
C ALA A 16 -7.04 -25.15 20.37
N MET A 17 -7.99 -24.23 20.22
CA MET A 17 -7.75 -22.80 19.96
C MET A 17 -7.39 -22.07 21.25
N ASP A 18 -6.32 -22.51 21.90
CA ASP A 18 -5.79 -21.91 23.12
C ASP A 18 -5.18 -20.51 22.84
N TYR A 19 -5.04 -19.70 23.89
CA TYR A 19 -4.34 -18.41 23.85
C TYR A 19 -2.93 -18.53 23.25
N GLY A 20 -2.26 -19.67 23.48
CA GLY A 20 -0.98 -19.99 22.84
C GLY A 20 -1.05 -20.04 21.31
N PHE A 21 -2.11 -20.64 20.74
CA PHE A 21 -2.31 -20.68 19.29
C PHE A 21 -2.60 -19.28 18.73
N TYR A 22 -3.46 -18.51 19.40
CA TYR A 22 -3.72 -17.12 19.03
C TYR A 22 -2.44 -16.28 18.98
N ARG A 23 -1.62 -16.37 20.03
CA ARG A 23 -0.34 -15.65 20.10
C ARG A 23 0.61 -16.06 18.98
N ASN A 24 0.69 -17.36 18.70
CA ASN A 24 1.52 -17.88 17.61
C ASN A 24 1.02 -17.40 16.24
N PHE A 25 -0.31 -17.41 16.00
CA PHE A 25 -0.89 -16.95 14.74
C PHE A 25 -0.60 -15.46 14.47
N TRP A 26 -0.82 -14.59 15.44
CA TRP A 26 -0.52 -13.15 15.26
C TRP A 26 0.99 -12.88 15.23
N GLY A 27 1.80 -13.67 15.92
CA GLY A 27 3.26 -13.64 15.77
C GLY A 27 3.73 -14.01 14.36
N LEU A 28 3.01 -14.90 13.65
CA LEU A 28 3.27 -15.14 12.23
C LEU A 28 2.99 -13.88 11.42
N GLN A 29 1.89 -13.18 11.68
CA GLN A 29 1.55 -11.94 10.97
C GLN A 29 2.61 -10.85 11.15
N GLU A 30 3.17 -10.71 12.35
CA GLU A 30 4.29 -9.82 12.62
C GLU A 30 5.54 -10.22 11.82
N SER A 31 5.80 -11.52 11.71
CA SER A 31 6.91 -12.05 10.91
C SER A 31 6.72 -11.79 9.41
N LEU A 32 5.48 -11.80 8.92
CA LEU A 32 5.14 -11.53 7.53
C LEU A 32 5.24 -10.04 7.15
N LEU A 33 5.18 -9.11 8.12
CA LEU A 33 5.41 -7.69 7.88
C LEU A 33 6.86 -7.39 7.46
N TYR A 34 7.81 -8.16 7.99
CA TYR A 34 9.23 -7.98 7.75
C TYR A 34 9.89 -9.34 7.43
N PRO A 35 9.62 -9.92 6.25
CA PRO A 35 10.11 -11.26 5.92
C PRO A 35 11.63 -11.36 5.96
N GLU A 36 12.35 -10.29 5.63
CA GLU A 36 13.82 -10.25 5.68
C GLU A 36 14.39 -10.57 7.07
N LYS A 37 13.68 -10.20 8.14
CA LYS A 37 14.12 -10.41 9.54
C LYS A 37 13.97 -11.86 10.03
N LEU A 38 13.34 -12.73 9.23
CA LEU A 38 13.17 -14.15 9.56
C LEU A 38 14.52 -14.88 9.74
N PHE A 39 15.56 -14.39 9.07
CA PHE A 39 16.89 -15.01 9.10
C PHE A 39 17.92 -14.23 9.93
N ASP A 40 17.55 -13.12 10.58
CA ASP A 40 18.44 -12.35 11.46
C ASP A 40 18.91 -13.21 12.66
N ARG A 41 18.00 -14.03 13.20
CA ARG A 41 18.28 -14.97 14.29
C ARG A 41 17.74 -16.34 13.92
N ARG A 42 18.52 -17.38 14.21
CA ARG A 42 18.11 -18.78 13.97
C ARG A 42 16.79 -19.13 14.66
N GLU A 43 16.53 -18.55 15.82
CA GLU A 43 15.30 -18.74 16.61
C GLU A 43 14.05 -18.21 15.91
N ASN A 44 14.17 -17.15 15.10
CA ASN A 44 13.04 -16.55 14.39
C ASN A 44 12.49 -17.53 13.36
N TRP A 45 13.39 -18.12 12.54
CA TRP A 45 13.01 -19.12 11.55
C TRP A 45 12.41 -20.37 12.20
N THR A 46 13.01 -20.90 13.27
CA THR A 46 12.50 -22.12 13.91
C THR A 46 11.15 -21.90 14.56
N ALA A 47 10.93 -20.76 15.21
CA ALA A 47 9.63 -20.38 15.78
C ALA A 47 8.57 -20.19 14.69
N PHE A 48 8.90 -19.46 13.62
CA PHE A 48 8.02 -19.26 12.47
C PHE A 48 7.65 -20.60 11.84
N HIS A 49 8.64 -21.42 11.47
CA HIS A 49 8.45 -22.73 10.84
C HIS A 49 7.58 -23.65 11.70
N LYS A 50 7.79 -23.68 13.02
CA LYS A 50 6.96 -24.46 13.95
C LYS A 50 5.51 -23.97 13.97
N ALA A 51 5.30 -22.66 14.11
CA ALA A 51 3.96 -22.07 14.20
C ALA A 51 3.17 -22.26 12.91
N ILE A 52 3.76 -21.99 11.75
CA ILE A 52 3.09 -22.12 10.46
C ILE A 52 2.86 -23.58 10.07
N SER A 53 3.80 -24.49 10.39
CA SER A 53 3.58 -25.93 10.19
C SER A 53 2.42 -26.45 11.03
N ALA A 54 2.28 -25.98 12.28
CA ALA A 54 1.14 -26.34 13.13
C ALA A 54 -0.18 -25.81 12.56
N LEU A 55 -0.20 -24.56 12.08
CA LEU A 55 -1.35 -23.96 11.41
C LEU A 55 -1.74 -24.74 10.15
N LEU A 56 -0.81 -25.03 9.24
CA LEU A 56 -1.10 -25.78 8.01
C LEU A 56 -1.65 -27.18 8.30
N LYS A 57 -1.08 -27.88 9.30
CA LYS A 57 -1.61 -29.17 9.76
C LYS A 57 -3.05 -29.05 10.27
N LEU A 58 -3.37 -27.99 11.02
CA LEU A 58 -4.73 -27.71 11.49
C LEU A 58 -5.69 -27.44 10.31
N LEU A 59 -5.27 -26.62 9.35
CA LEU A 59 -6.07 -26.28 8.16
C LEU A 59 -6.35 -27.51 7.28
N LEU A 60 -5.38 -28.41 7.14
CA LEU A 60 -5.54 -29.67 6.41
C LEU A 60 -6.43 -30.66 7.15
N LYS A 61 -6.36 -30.69 8.49
CA LYS A 61 -7.24 -31.52 9.33
C LYS A 61 -8.70 -31.06 9.27
N HIS A 62 -8.93 -29.75 9.17
CA HIS A 62 -10.25 -29.13 9.09
C HIS A 62 -10.43 -28.41 7.75
N PRO A 63 -10.63 -29.14 6.63
CA PRO A 63 -10.75 -28.51 5.31
C PRO A 63 -11.94 -27.55 5.27
N ALA A 64 -11.70 -26.31 4.84
CA ALA A 64 -12.78 -25.36 4.59
C ALA A 64 -13.55 -25.84 3.36
N GLN A 65 -14.83 -26.14 3.53
CA GLN A 65 -15.71 -26.38 2.39
C GLN A 65 -16.01 -25.03 1.75
N GLU A 66 -15.71 -24.86 0.46
CA GLU A 66 -16.44 -23.88 -0.34
C GLU A 66 -17.91 -24.31 -0.27
N VAL A 67 -18.72 -23.56 0.49
CA VAL A 67 -20.16 -23.61 0.28
C VAL A 67 -20.33 -23.22 -1.18
N ALA A 68 -20.71 -24.17 -2.04
CA ALA A 68 -21.03 -23.92 -3.43
C ALA A 68 -22.08 -22.80 -3.44
N LYS A 69 -21.65 -21.55 -3.59
CA LYS A 69 -22.55 -20.41 -3.54
C LYS A 69 -23.41 -20.50 -4.78
N GLN A 70 -24.72 -20.42 -4.56
CA GLN A 70 -25.72 -20.36 -5.62
C GLN A 70 -25.33 -19.27 -6.64
N PRO A 71 -25.72 -19.40 -7.92
CA PRO A 71 -25.06 -18.66 -8.98
C PRO A 71 -25.24 -17.13 -8.95
N TRP A 72 -26.04 -16.56 -8.04
CA TRP A 72 -26.44 -15.13 -8.09
C TRP A 72 -26.73 -14.47 -6.74
N THR A 73 -26.12 -14.88 -5.63
CA THR A 73 -26.18 -14.08 -4.39
C THR A 73 -25.13 -12.97 -4.40
N GLU A 74 -25.57 -11.73 -4.16
CA GLU A 74 -24.70 -10.58 -3.92
C GLU A 74 -23.67 -10.93 -2.85
N GLN A 75 -22.39 -10.74 -3.16
CA GLN A 75 -21.33 -11.08 -2.21
C GLN A 75 -21.42 -10.12 -1.03
N GLU A 76 -21.66 -10.67 0.17
CA GLU A 76 -21.51 -9.94 1.43
C GLU A 76 -20.21 -9.12 1.40
N PRO A 77 -20.27 -7.81 1.72
CA PRO A 77 -19.10 -6.95 1.65
C PRO A 77 -18.01 -7.52 2.55
N THR A 78 -16.88 -7.89 1.93
CA THR A 78 -15.76 -8.46 2.68
C THR A 78 -15.24 -7.38 3.64
N PRO A 79 -15.14 -7.66 4.95
CA PRO A 79 -14.69 -6.67 5.91
C PRO A 79 -13.28 -6.18 5.56
N MET A 80 -13.07 -4.87 5.57
CA MET A 80 -11.81 -4.23 5.18
C MET A 80 -10.62 -4.64 6.07
N ARG A 81 -10.89 -5.10 7.31
CA ARG A 81 -9.88 -5.55 8.27
C ARG A 81 -10.37 -6.78 9.03
N HIS A 82 -9.45 -7.69 9.32
CA HIS A 82 -9.72 -8.82 10.20
C HIS A 82 -9.78 -8.36 11.65
N ALA A 83 -10.68 -8.97 12.44
CA ALA A 83 -10.83 -8.67 13.85
C ALA A 83 -9.77 -9.44 14.68
N PRO A 84 -8.81 -8.77 15.33
CA PRO A 84 -7.80 -9.41 16.18
C PRO A 84 -8.38 -9.74 17.56
N ARG A 85 -9.42 -10.56 17.59
CA ARG A 85 -10.05 -11.03 18.84
C ARG A 85 -9.86 -12.53 18.94
N ALA A 86 -9.33 -13.00 20.07
CA ALA A 86 -9.06 -14.43 20.27
C ALA A 86 -10.30 -15.31 20.05
N ARG A 87 -11.46 -14.86 20.54
CA ARG A 87 -12.75 -15.56 20.34
C ARG A 87 -13.25 -15.56 18.88
N ALA A 88 -12.78 -14.63 18.05
CA ALA A 88 -13.18 -14.52 16.64
C ALA A 88 -12.25 -15.29 15.69
N LEU A 89 -11.03 -15.65 16.14
CA LEU A 89 -10.04 -16.29 15.28
C LEU A 89 -10.54 -17.64 14.74
N GLY A 90 -11.30 -18.40 15.52
CA GLY A 90 -11.81 -19.71 15.08
C GLY A 90 -12.82 -19.58 13.96
N VAL A 91 -13.74 -18.63 14.11
CA VAL A 91 -14.74 -18.31 13.09
C VAL A 91 -14.06 -17.74 11.83
N GLN A 92 -13.03 -16.91 11.98
CA GLN A 92 -12.24 -16.42 10.84
C GLN A 92 -11.50 -17.54 10.13
N LEU A 93 -10.90 -18.46 10.87
CA LEU A 93 -10.24 -19.63 10.30
C LEU A 93 -11.24 -20.63 9.70
N ASP A 94 -12.52 -20.59 10.04
CA ASP A 94 -13.54 -21.37 9.32
C ASP A 94 -13.85 -20.78 7.93
N ASP A 95 -13.64 -19.49 7.71
CA ASP A 95 -13.87 -18.84 6.41
C ASP A 95 -12.77 -19.22 5.38
N PRO A 96 -13.13 -19.83 4.23
CA PRO A 96 -12.16 -20.11 3.17
C PRO A 96 -11.51 -18.84 2.61
N GLY A 97 -12.22 -17.71 2.58
CA GLY A 97 -11.69 -16.43 2.10
C GLY A 97 -10.51 -15.95 2.93
N PHE A 98 -10.67 -15.95 4.25
CA PHE A 98 -9.63 -15.61 5.22
C PHE A 98 -8.40 -16.51 5.09
N ARG A 99 -8.58 -17.83 4.97
CA ARG A 99 -7.47 -18.78 4.76
C ARG A 99 -6.70 -18.48 3.48
N LEU A 100 -7.39 -18.21 2.38
CA LEU A 100 -6.78 -17.86 1.11
C LEU A 100 -5.97 -16.57 1.22
N GLN A 101 -6.52 -15.54 1.86
CA GLN A 101 -5.83 -14.26 2.05
C GLN A 101 -4.56 -14.42 2.90
N PHE A 102 -4.65 -15.13 4.02
CA PHE A 102 -3.50 -15.40 4.88
C PHE A 102 -2.41 -16.18 4.13
N LEU A 103 -2.76 -17.30 3.48
CA LEU A 103 -1.77 -18.10 2.74
C LEU A 103 -1.19 -17.33 1.54
N THR A 104 -1.95 -16.42 0.94
CA THR A 104 -1.43 -15.52 -0.10
C THR A 104 -0.36 -14.59 0.45
N GLN A 105 -0.56 -14.02 1.64
CA GLN A 105 0.45 -13.19 2.30
C GLN A 105 1.73 -13.99 2.59
N VAL A 106 1.60 -15.24 3.04
CA VAL A 106 2.75 -16.15 3.23
C VAL A 106 3.49 -16.39 1.90
N MET A 107 2.78 -16.60 0.80
CA MET A 107 3.40 -16.82 -0.50
C MET A 107 4.11 -15.58 -1.04
N VAL A 108 3.55 -14.39 -0.84
CA VAL A 108 4.22 -13.13 -1.17
C VAL A 108 5.49 -12.96 -0.34
N ALA A 109 5.44 -13.24 0.96
CA ALA A 109 6.63 -13.19 1.82
C ALA A 109 7.72 -14.18 1.36
N PHE A 110 7.34 -15.40 0.96
CA PHE A 110 8.31 -16.38 0.42
C PHE A 110 8.92 -15.92 -0.90
N GLN A 111 8.16 -15.26 -1.78
CA GLN A 111 8.68 -14.69 -3.03
C GLN A 111 9.76 -13.63 -2.74
N VAL A 112 9.54 -12.76 -1.75
CA VAL A 112 10.53 -11.76 -1.30
C VAL A 112 11.83 -12.41 -0.81
N LEU A 113 11.73 -13.56 -0.14
CA LEU A 113 12.91 -14.29 0.36
C LEU A 113 13.67 -15.02 -0.75
N GLU A 114 13.02 -15.34 -1.87
CA GLU A 114 13.61 -16.02 -3.03
C GLU A 114 14.26 -15.05 -4.03
N VAL A 115 13.67 -13.87 -4.21
CA VAL A 115 14.13 -12.87 -5.19
C VAL A 115 15.01 -11.82 -4.53
N ASP A 116 16.25 -11.66 -5.02
CA ASP A 116 17.10 -10.56 -4.58
C ASP A 116 16.66 -9.26 -5.28
N GLY A 117 16.17 -8.29 -4.50
CA GLY A 117 15.77 -6.96 -5.01
C GLY A 117 16.92 -6.02 -5.33
N SER A 118 18.17 -6.46 -5.12
CA SER A 118 19.37 -5.66 -5.32
C SER A 118 19.94 -5.84 -6.73
N SER A 119 20.09 -4.73 -7.47
CA SER A 119 20.78 -4.66 -8.76
C SER A 119 22.27 -5.07 -8.71
N ARG A 120 22.85 -5.34 -7.53
CA ARG A 120 24.28 -5.66 -7.36
C ARG A 120 24.51 -7.16 -7.23
N ALA A 121 24.75 -7.80 -8.37
CA ALA A 121 25.74 -8.85 -8.65
C ALA A 121 25.94 -10.07 -7.72
N VAL A 122 25.10 -10.31 -6.71
CA VAL A 122 25.07 -11.59 -5.99
C VAL A 122 23.79 -12.31 -6.39
N SER A 123 23.95 -13.28 -7.30
CA SER A 123 22.85 -14.05 -7.85
C SER A 123 22.22 -14.95 -6.77
N GLY A 124 21.16 -14.48 -6.11
CA GLY A 124 20.28 -15.33 -5.32
C GLY A 124 19.71 -14.64 -4.08
N GLY A 125 18.38 -14.70 -3.91
CA GLY A 125 17.68 -14.12 -2.76
C GLY A 125 18.16 -14.65 -1.41
N LEU A 126 17.63 -14.04 -0.34
CA LEU A 126 18.07 -14.27 1.03
C LEU A 126 18.08 -15.75 1.45
N ILE A 127 17.16 -16.56 0.91
CA ILE A 127 17.10 -18.01 1.15
C ILE A 127 18.29 -18.79 0.57
N SER A 128 18.84 -18.34 -0.57
CA SER A 128 19.97 -19.01 -1.23
C SER A 128 21.25 -18.95 -0.41
N ARG A 129 21.34 -17.97 0.51
CA ARG A 129 22.48 -17.76 1.41
C ARG A 129 22.37 -18.58 2.71
N GLN A 130 21.25 -19.28 2.92
CA GLN A 130 20.99 -20.05 4.13
C GLN A 130 21.54 -21.48 4.04
N PRO A 131 21.77 -22.16 5.19
CA PRO A 131 22.18 -23.56 5.21
C PRO A 131 21.20 -24.47 4.49
N ASP A 132 21.71 -25.57 3.91
CA ASP A 132 20.91 -26.55 3.15
C ASP A 132 19.67 -27.06 3.89
N LEU A 133 19.80 -27.26 5.20
CA LEU A 133 18.68 -27.65 6.06
C LEU A 133 17.55 -26.61 5.99
N VAL A 134 17.85 -25.34 6.24
CA VAL A 134 16.87 -24.24 6.21
C VAL A 134 16.24 -24.09 4.82
N ARG A 135 17.05 -24.23 3.76
CA ARG A 135 16.54 -24.21 2.38
C ARG A 135 15.55 -25.35 2.13
N SER A 136 15.88 -26.57 2.56
CA SER A 136 14.99 -27.73 2.41
C SER A 136 13.69 -27.58 3.19
N GLU A 137 13.76 -27.07 4.43
CA GLU A 137 12.58 -26.75 5.26
C GLU A 137 11.70 -25.70 4.59
N PHE A 138 12.31 -24.62 4.07
CA PHE A 138 11.62 -23.56 3.37
C PHE A 138 10.86 -24.08 2.13
N TYR A 139 11.53 -24.82 1.26
CA TYR A 139 10.88 -25.37 0.06
C TYR A 139 9.82 -26.44 0.41
N GLY A 140 10.04 -27.21 1.47
CA GLY A 140 9.04 -28.14 2.01
C GLY A 140 7.79 -27.40 2.48
N LEU A 141 7.98 -26.31 3.22
CA LEU A 141 6.90 -25.49 3.73
C LEU A 141 6.14 -24.77 2.61
N LYS A 142 6.84 -24.24 1.61
CA LYS A 142 6.24 -23.63 0.41
C LYS A 142 5.33 -24.62 -0.33
N ARG A 143 5.79 -25.86 -0.55
CA ARG A 143 4.97 -26.93 -1.15
C ARG A 143 3.75 -27.27 -0.30
N LEU A 144 3.88 -27.26 1.04
CA LEU A 144 2.77 -27.51 1.93
C LEU A 144 1.71 -26.39 1.87
N CYS A 145 2.13 -25.13 1.77
CA CYS A 145 1.24 -23.99 1.53
C CYS A 145 0.50 -24.12 0.19
N GLU A 146 1.21 -24.46 -0.89
CA GLU A 146 0.62 -24.67 -2.22
C GLU A 146 -0.41 -25.82 -2.21
N SER A 147 -0.10 -26.93 -1.53
CA SER A 147 -1.03 -28.05 -1.35
C SER A 147 -2.28 -27.61 -0.57
N THR A 148 -2.10 -26.86 0.53
CA THR A 148 -3.21 -26.35 1.35
C THR A 148 -4.09 -25.39 0.55
N LEU A 149 -3.49 -24.49 -0.24
CA LEU A 149 -4.22 -23.60 -1.16
C LEU A 149 -5.02 -24.39 -2.20
N LYS A 150 -4.46 -25.48 -2.76
CA LYS A 150 -5.16 -26.36 -3.70
C LYS A 150 -6.37 -27.03 -3.06
N HIS A 151 -6.25 -27.47 -1.80
CA HIS A 151 -7.36 -28.07 -1.05
C HIS A 151 -8.49 -27.08 -0.76
N ILE A 152 -8.17 -25.80 -0.54
CA ILE A 152 -9.18 -24.76 -0.35
C ILE A 152 -9.83 -24.40 -1.68
N ARG A 153 -9.02 -24.19 -2.74
CA ARG A 153 -9.49 -23.84 -4.07
C ARG A 153 -8.53 -24.33 -5.16
N GLU A 154 -8.95 -25.33 -5.92
CA GLU A 154 -8.09 -26.09 -6.85
C GLU A 154 -7.34 -25.20 -7.87
N GLY A 155 -8.00 -24.19 -8.44
CA GLY A 155 -7.42 -23.30 -9.45
C GLY A 155 -6.55 -22.16 -8.90
N TYR A 156 -6.59 -21.91 -7.58
CA TYR A 156 -5.97 -20.73 -6.98
C TYR A 156 -4.44 -20.74 -7.01
N PRO A 157 -3.73 -21.86 -6.72
CA PRO A 157 -2.26 -21.89 -6.79
C PRO A 157 -1.72 -21.51 -8.18
N LYS A 158 -2.39 -21.94 -9.26
CA LYS A 158 -2.00 -21.61 -10.63
C LYS A 158 -2.15 -20.11 -10.92
N LEU A 159 -3.25 -19.51 -10.45
CA LEU A 159 -3.48 -18.07 -10.57
C LEU A 159 -2.43 -17.29 -9.78
N LEU A 160 -2.23 -17.64 -8.50
CA LEU A 160 -1.29 -16.98 -7.62
C LEU A 160 0.13 -17.03 -8.18
N LYS A 161 0.55 -18.19 -8.71
CA LYS A 161 1.85 -18.33 -9.37
C LYS A 161 2.03 -17.31 -10.50
N ARG A 162 1.04 -17.17 -11.40
CA ARG A 162 1.10 -16.17 -12.49
C ARG A 162 1.18 -14.73 -11.96
N VAL A 163 0.46 -14.42 -10.88
CA VAL A 163 0.47 -13.08 -10.26
C VAL A 163 1.85 -12.79 -9.65
N LEU A 164 2.45 -13.77 -8.97
CA LEU A 164 3.79 -13.65 -8.39
C LEU A 164 4.89 -13.60 -9.46
N GLU A 165 4.76 -14.34 -10.57
CA GLU A 165 5.68 -14.24 -11.71
C GLU A 165 5.67 -12.83 -12.31
N ARG A 166 4.48 -12.24 -12.51
CA ARG A 166 4.34 -10.84 -12.95
C ARG A 166 4.92 -9.86 -11.93
N GLU A 167 4.75 -10.11 -10.64
CA GLU A 167 5.32 -9.29 -9.57
C GLU A 167 6.85 -9.36 -9.57
N GLY A 168 7.44 -10.55 -9.76
CA GLY A 168 8.88 -10.72 -9.92
C GLY A 168 9.44 -9.95 -11.11
N GLN A 169 8.73 -9.96 -12.25
CA GLN A 169 9.08 -9.14 -13.42
C GLN A 169 9.04 -7.64 -13.08
N TRP A 170 8.02 -7.20 -12.34
CA TRP A 170 7.89 -5.81 -11.89
C TRP A 170 9.04 -5.40 -10.95
N VAL A 171 9.43 -6.28 -10.02
CA VAL A 171 10.57 -6.05 -9.11
C VAL A 171 11.87 -5.96 -9.89
N ALA A 172 12.12 -6.89 -10.81
CA ALA A 172 13.31 -6.88 -11.66
C ALA A 172 13.39 -5.61 -12.53
N TRP A 173 12.25 -5.20 -13.10
CA TRP A 173 12.14 -3.96 -13.86
C TRP A 173 12.48 -2.74 -13.00
N LYS A 174 11.92 -2.64 -11.79
CA LYS A 174 12.25 -1.56 -10.84
C LYS A 174 13.73 -1.57 -10.46
N ALA A 175 14.29 -2.75 -10.16
CA ALA A 175 15.71 -2.89 -9.82
C ALA A 175 16.63 -2.46 -10.97
N SER A 176 16.20 -2.64 -12.22
CA SER A 176 16.92 -2.19 -13.42
C SER A 176 16.85 -0.67 -13.69
N GLY A 177 16.25 0.10 -12.76
CA GLY A 177 16.10 1.55 -12.85
C GLY A 177 14.82 1.99 -13.57
N CYS A 178 13.76 1.17 -13.56
CA CYS A 178 12.47 1.49 -14.16
C CYS A 178 12.58 1.89 -15.64
N ARG A 179 13.32 1.12 -16.44
CA ARG A 179 13.59 1.45 -17.85
C ARG A 179 12.31 1.51 -18.66
N GLU A 180 12.12 2.55 -19.44
CA GLU A 180 10.91 2.72 -20.23
C GLU A 180 10.74 1.61 -21.26
N PHE A 181 9.57 0.98 -21.25
CA PHE A 181 9.28 -0.17 -22.09
C PHE A 181 8.49 0.21 -23.35
N ASP A 182 7.80 1.36 -23.36
CA ASP A 182 6.90 1.78 -24.45
C ASP A 182 7.28 3.15 -25.03
N HIS A 183 6.96 3.36 -26.32
CA HIS A 183 7.18 4.62 -27.03
C HIS A 183 6.43 5.78 -26.37
N TYR A 184 5.20 5.53 -25.93
CA TYR A 184 4.39 6.51 -25.19
C TYR A 184 5.03 6.93 -23.85
N SER A 185 5.69 6.01 -23.12
CA SER A 185 6.41 6.37 -21.90
C SER A 185 7.61 7.30 -22.19
N LYS A 186 8.35 7.03 -23.26
CA LYS A 186 9.46 7.89 -23.72
C LYS A 186 8.98 9.28 -24.11
N GLU A 187 7.84 9.37 -24.79
CA GLU A 187 7.23 10.65 -25.18
C GLU A 187 6.82 11.48 -23.96
N MET A 188 6.31 10.86 -22.88
CA MET A 188 5.95 11.58 -21.65
C MET A 188 7.15 12.25 -20.96
N LEU A 189 8.37 11.69 -21.07
CA LEU A 189 9.59 12.33 -20.56
C LEU A 189 10.02 13.55 -21.39
N THR A 190 9.64 13.62 -22.66
CA THR A 190 9.95 14.79 -23.50
C THR A 190 9.10 16.01 -23.14
N ALA A 191 8.18 15.88 -22.20
CA ALA A 191 7.22 16.91 -21.78
C ALA A 191 6.40 17.50 -22.94
N ARG A 192 6.40 16.84 -24.11
CA ARG A 192 5.52 17.17 -25.22
C ARG A 192 4.13 16.68 -24.86
N PRO A 193 3.10 17.53 -24.96
CA PRO A 193 1.72 17.08 -24.79
C PRO A 193 1.47 15.97 -25.81
N CYS A 194 0.98 14.82 -25.34
CA CYS A 194 0.61 13.75 -26.25
C CYS A 194 -0.67 14.14 -27.00
N VAL A 195 -0.98 13.46 -28.10
CA VAL A 195 -2.21 13.75 -28.89
C VAL A 195 -3.48 13.63 -28.04
N ALA A 196 -3.49 12.72 -27.05
CA ALA A 196 -4.60 12.61 -26.11
C ALA A 196 -4.67 13.80 -25.14
N ASP A 197 -3.53 14.34 -24.69
CA ASP A 197 -3.49 15.57 -23.90
C ASP A 197 -3.92 16.78 -24.73
N GLU A 198 -3.55 16.86 -26.01
CA GLU A 198 -3.99 17.93 -26.92
C GLU A 198 -5.51 17.87 -27.18
N LEU A 199 -6.07 16.67 -27.32
CA LEU A 199 -7.51 16.47 -27.45
C LEU A 199 -8.24 16.79 -26.14
N MET A 200 -7.71 16.35 -25.00
CA MET A 200 -8.25 16.66 -23.68
C MET A 200 -8.16 18.16 -23.38
N LEU A 201 -7.07 18.83 -23.74
CA LEU A 201 -6.90 20.28 -23.61
C LEU A 201 -7.89 21.01 -24.51
N ARG A 202 -8.06 20.59 -25.77
CA ARG A 202 -9.10 21.14 -26.66
C ARG A 202 -10.52 20.94 -26.13
N GLU A 203 -10.82 19.79 -25.56
CA GLU A 203 -12.10 19.53 -24.89
C GLU A 203 -12.25 20.36 -23.61
N PHE A 204 -11.16 20.55 -22.86
CA PHE A 204 -11.13 21.36 -21.65
C PHE A 204 -11.34 22.84 -21.99
N GLU A 205 -10.68 23.35 -23.04
CA GLU A 205 -10.83 24.70 -23.59
C GLU A 205 -12.27 24.95 -24.07
N LYS A 206 -12.86 23.99 -24.81
CA LYS A 206 -14.28 24.03 -25.17
C LYS A 206 -15.19 24.02 -23.95
N SER A 207 -14.80 23.32 -22.87
CA SER A 207 -15.58 23.26 -21.63
C SER A 207 -15.36 24.46 -20.69
N GLN A 208 -14.32 25.28 -20.89
CA GLN A 208 -14.12 26.54 -20.15
C GLN A 208 -15.08 27.65 -20.59
N ALA A 209 -15.64 27.57 -21.81
CA ALA A 209 -16.67 28.49 -22.27
C ALA A 209 -17.96 28.40 -21.42
N ALA A 210 -18.19 27.27 -20.75
CA ALA A 210 -19.26 27.11 -19.78
C ALA A 210 -18.67 27.20 -18.36
N LYS A 211 -18.96 28.30 -17.63
CA LYS A 211 -18.60 28.44 -16.21
C LYS A 211 -19.15 27.23 -15.43
N LYS A 212 -18.29 26.25 -15.11
CA LYS A 212 -18.69 25.08 -14.33
C LYS A 212 -19.14 25.56 -12.95
N LYS A 213 -20.42 25.35 -12.64
CA LYS A 213 -21.01 25.73 -11.35
C LYS A 213 -20.39 24.80 -10.29
N LEU A 214 -19.54 25.34 -9.42
CA LEU A 214 -18.99 24.58 -8.30
C LEU A 214 -20.14 23.96 -7.49
N GLN A 215 -19.92 22.74 -6.98
CA GLN A 215 -20.91 22.11 -6.12
C GLN A 215 -21.22 23.02 -4.91
N PRO A 216 -22.49 23.10 -4.47
CA PRO A 216 -22.93 24.04 -3.43
C PRO A 216 -22.11 23.98 -2.13
N ALA A 217 -21.68 22.78 -1.73
CA ALA A 217 -20.85 22.56 -0.55
C ALA A 217 -19.46 23.23 -0.67
N VAL A 218 -18.85 23.16 -1.86
CA VAL A 218 -17.54 23.76 -2.12
C VAL A 218 -17.66 25.28 -2.22
N SER A 219 -18.74 25.79 -2.82
CA SER A 219 -18.99 27.24 -2.82
C SER A 219 -19.24 27.79 -1.41
N GLY A 220 -19.93 27.02 -0.54
CA GLY A 220 -20.15 27.39 0.86
C GLY A 220 -18.83 27.47 1.64
N LEU A 221 -17.97 26.46 1.49
CA LEU A 221 -16.64 26.44 2.12
C LEU A 221 -15.77 27.62 1.65
N LEU A 222 -15.73 27.87 0.34
CA LEU A 222 -14.92 28.96 -0.23
C LEU A 222 -15.44 30.35 0.17
N ASN A 223 -16.75 30.50 0.38
CA ASN A 223 -17.32 31.74 0.90
C ASN A 223 -17.00 31.93 2.39
N ALA A 224 -17.11 30.88 3.20
CA ALA A 224 -16.72 30.93 4.61
C ALA A 224 -15.22 31.22 4.80
N LEU A 225 -14.36 30.70 3.93
CA LEU A 225 -12.92 30.99 3.93
C LEU A 225 -12.56 32.40 3.43
N LYS A 226 -13.47 33.06 2.71
CA LYS A 226 -13.31 34.46 2.28
C LYS A 226 -13.69 35.45 3.37
N ASP A 227 -14.47 35.03 4.37
CA ASP A 227 -14.86 35.90 5.47
C ASP A 227 -13.63 36.25 6.34
N PRO A 228 -13.26 37.54 6.46
CA PRO A 228 -12.08 37.95 7.23
C PRO A 228 -12.15 37.59 8.73
N SER A 229 -13.37 37.38 9.23
CA SER A 229 -13.70 37.00 10.61
C SER A 229 -13.65 35.49 10.85
N TRP A 230 -13.50 34.67 9.80
CA TRP A 230 -13.39 33.23 9.99
C TRP A 230 -12.02 32.88 10.57
N GLN A 231 -12.02 32.46 11.82
CA GLN A 231 -10.87 31.90 12.52
C GLN A 231 -11.08 30.40 12.65
N MET A 232 -10.01 29.64 12.42
CA MET A 232 -9.99 28.22 12.80
C MET A 232 -10.36 28.14 14.29
N PRO A 233 -11.23 27.20 14.71
CA PRO A 233 -11.46 26.97 16.12
C PRO A 233 -10.11 26.82 16.82
N PRO A 234 -9.86 27.55 17.93
CA PRO A 234 -8.61 27.38 18.65
C PRO A 234 -8.50 25.90 19.03
N ALA A 235 -7.34 25.31 18.73
CA ALA A 235 -7.04 23.95 19.15
C ALA A 235 -7.38 23.84 20.64
N THR A 236 -8.22 22.87 20.98
CA THR A 236 -8.53 22.51 22.36
C THR A 236 -7.24 22.45 23.18
N LYS A 237 -7.29 22.96 24.41
CA LYS A 237 -6.16 23.09 25.36
C LYS A 237 -5.19 21.90 25.34
N PRO A 238 -3.88 22.16 25.59
CA PRO A 238 -2.81 21.23 25.28
C PRO A 238 -2.84 20.02 26.22
N GLY A 239 -3.19 18.88 25.65
CA GLY A 239 -2.89 17.58 26.22
C GLY A 239 -1.78 16.95 25.39
N GLY A 240 -0.52 17.08 25.83
CA GLY A 240 0.64 16.25 25.47
C GLY A 240 1.14 16.19 24.02
N ASP A 241 0.27 16.33 23.02
CA ASP A 241 0.56 16.00 21.61
C ASP A 241 0.67 17.24 20.69
N ASP A 242 0.27 18.43 21.17
CA ASP A 242 0.17 19.65 20.36
C ASP A 242 1.52 20.35 20.08
N GLU A 243 2.58 20.07 20.87
CA GLU A 243 3.92 20.59 20.59
C GLU A 243 4.47 20.03 19.26
N VAL A 244 4.11 18.79 18.91
CA VAL A 244 4.51 18.14 17.65
C VAL A 244 3.73 18.72 16.46
N GLY A 245 2.47 19.14 16.66
CA GLY A 245 1.66 19.80 15.64
C GLY A 245 2.12 21.22 15.32
N ALA A 246 2.43 22.01 16.35
CA ALA A 246 2.94 23.38 16.20
C ALA A 246 4.34 23.41 15.57
N THR A 247 5.24 22.52 15.99
CA THR A 247 6.58 22.36 15.38
C THR A 247 6.49 21.95 13.90
N ARG A 248 5.55 21.07 13.53
CA ARG A 248 5.32 20.70 12.13
C ARG A 248 4.77 21.86 11.29
N SER A 249 3.87 22.67 11.84
CA SER A 249 3.34 23.86 11.16
C SER A 249 4.43 24.93 10.96
N GLN A 250 5.31 25.13 11.94
CA GLN A 250 6.42 26.07 11.84
C GLN A 250 7.51 25.57 10.89
N ALA A 251 7.83 24.27 10.92
CA ALA A 251 8.78 23.65 10.00
C ALA A 251 8.32 23.72 8.54
N THR A 252 7.02 23.49 8.29
CA THR A 252 6.45 23.63 6.94
C THR A 252 6.42 25.08 6.45
N LYS A 253 6.25 26.05 7.36
CA LYS A 253 6.37 27.48 7.04
C LYS A 253 7.80 27.85 6.65
N GLY A 254 8.79 27.46 7.45
CA GLY A 254 10.21 27.71 7.12
C GLY A 254 10.66 27.04 5.81
N LEU A 255 10.14 25.85 5.51
CA LEU A 255 10.37 25.19 4.23
C LEU A 255 9.74 25.98 3.07
N CYS A 256 8.53 26.51 3.24
CA CYS A 256 7.88 27.33 2.23
C CYS A 256 8.66 28.63 1.98
N GLU A 257 9.13 29.31 3.03
CA GLU A 257 9.96 30.52 2.93
C GLU A 257 11.25 30.22 2.16
N ALA A 258 11.97 29.15 2.49
CA ALA A 258 13.18 28.76 1.77
C ALA A 258 12.96 28.49 0.26
N TYR A 259 11.82 27.89 -0.10
CA TYR A 259 11.48 27.67 -1.52
C TYR A 259 11.18 28.98 -2.25
N LEU A 260 10.52 29.94 -1.58
CA LEU A 260 10.23 31.26 -2.13
C LEU A 260 11.49 32.11 -2.23
N ASP A 261 12.34 32.10 -1.20
CA ASP A 261 13.62 32.81 -1.18
C ASP A 261 14.52 32.35 -2.32
N ARG A 262 14.58 31.04 -2.56
CA ARG A 262 15.28 30.50 -3.73
C ARG A 262 14.73 31.06 -5.05
N LEU A 263 13.40 31.12 -5.22
CA LEU A 263 12.80 31.70 -6.43
C LEU A 263 13.14 33.19 -6.58
N VAL A 264 13.16 33.93 -5.47
CA VAL A 264 13.51 35.36 -5.44
C VAL A 264 14.99 35.58 -5.74
N GLU A 265 15.87 34.72 -5.22
CA GLU A 265 17.32 34.77 -5.48
C GLU A 265 17.65 34.43 -6.94
N GLU A 266 16.97 33.46 -7.53
CA GLU A 266 17.15 33.08 -8.94
C GLU A 266 16.59 34.14 -9.91
N ASP A 267 15.68 35.00 -9.44
CA ASP A 267 15.14 36.15 -10.21
C ASP A 267 16.02 37.40 -10.14
N LYS A 268 16.99 37.48 -9.22
CA LYS A 268 17.91 38.62 -9.13
C LYS A 268 18.87 38.61 -10.33
N PRO A 269 18.99 39.73 -11.08
CA PRO A 269 19.86 39.81 -12.26
C PRO A 269 21.35 39.66 -11.92
N GLU A 270 21.72 39.83 -10.64
CA GLU A 270 23.09 39.72 -10.12
C GLU A 270 23.60 38.27 -10.04
N ASN A 271 22.70 37.29 -9.91
CA ASN A 271 23.09 35.89 -9.74
C ASN A 271 23.45 35.19 -11.06
N CYS A 272 23.28 35.85 -12.23
CA CYS A 272 23.65 35.34 -13.55
C CYS A 272 23.23 33.89 -13.83
N ILE A 273 22.11 33.45 -13.26
CA ILE A 273 21.58 32.10 -13.49
C ILE A 273 20.88 32.11 -14.85
N GLU A 274 21.38 31.28 -15.76
CA GLU A 274 20.80 31.07 -17.08
C GLU A 274 19.33 30.65 -16.97
N GLU A 275 18.49 31.18 -17.86
CA GLU A 275 17.04 30.97 -17.82
C GLU A 275 16.61 29.50 -17.87
N GLU A 276 17.44 28.62 -18.44
CA GLU A 276 17.19 27.19 -18.57
C GLU A 276 17.30 26.44 -17.24
N TYR A 277 18.11 26.95 -16.30
CA TYR A 277 18.36 26.33 -15.00
C TYR A 277 17.54 26.93 -13.86
N LYS A 278 16.72 27.96 -14.14
CA LYS A 278 15.78 28.54 -13.17
C LYS A 278 14.80 27.47 -12.68
N ALA A 279 14.64 27.35 -11.36
CA ALA A 279 13.74 26.41 -10.70
C ALA A 279 12.27 26.60 -11.11
N LYS A 280 11.91 27.78 -11.65
CA LYS A 280 10.62 28.04 -12.32
C LYS A 280 10.32 27.09 -13.48
N LYS A 281 11.34 26.61 -14.21
CA LYS A 281 11.17 25.64 -15.30
C LYS A 281 11.07 24.19 -14.80
N ASN A 282 11.50 23.92 -13.58
CA ASN A 282 11.37 22.60 -12.96
C ASN A 282 9.94 22.38 -12.45
N LYS A 283 9.15 21.58 -13.17
CA LYS A 283 7.75 21.29 -12.85
C LYS A 283 7.58 20.63 -11.48
N VAL A 284 8.52 19.79 -11.04
CA VAL A 284 8.46 19.10 -9.73
C VAL A 284 8.69 20.13 -8.61
N PHE A 285 9.70 20.98 -8.77
CA PHE A 285 9.98 22.06 -7.82
C PHE A 285 8.80 23.03 -7.71
N MET A 286 8.25 23.47 -8.85
CA MET A 286 7.09 24.36 -8.88
C MET A 286 5.84 23.71 -8.27
N TRP A 287 5.62 22.42 -8.52
CA TRP A 287 4.51 21.69 -7.92
C TRP A 287 4.65 21.56 -6.40
N GLN A 288 5.86 21.29 -5.89
CA GLN A 288 6.15 21.26 -4.46
C GLN A 288 5.96 22.64 -3.83
N CYS A 289 6.51 23.68 -4.44
CA CYS A 289 6.38 25.07 -4.00
C CYS A 289 4.91 25.50 -3.94
N LEU A 290 4.12 25.24 -4.99
CA LEU A 290 2.70 25.56 -5.05
C LEU A 290 1.90 24.82 -3.97
N ARG A 291 2.21 23.55 -3.67
CA ARG A 291 1.53 22.81 -2.60
C ARG A 291 1.83 23.37 -1.22
N LEU A 292 3.11 23.65 -0.94
CA LEU A 292 3.53 24.25 0.32
C LEU A 292 2.92 25.65 0.50
N PHE A 293 2.90 26.44 -0.57
CA PHE A 293 2.32 27.77 -0.57
C PHE A 293 0.80 27.73 -0.38
N ASN A 294 0.07 26.83 -1.05
CA ASN A 294 -1.38 26.66 -0.85
C ASN A 294 -1.72 26.24 0.58
N GLN A 295 -0.89 25.42 1.22
CA GLN A 295 -1.12 24.98 2.59
C GLN A 295 -1.00 26.14 3.59
N GLN A 296 -0.10 27.08 3.36
CA GLN A 296 0.20 28.20 4.29
C GLN A 296 -0.58 29.48 3.95
N TYR A 297 -0.74 29.78 2.66
CA TYR A 297 -1.22 31.07 2.16
C TYR A 297 -2.51 30.95 1.32
N LEU A 298 -3.36 29.94 1.60
CA LEU A 298 -4.63 29.72 0.88
C LEU A 298 -5.50 31.00 0.78
N ARG A 299 -5.45 31.86 1.79
CA ARG A 299 -6.17 33.15 1.84
C ARG A 299 -5.69 34.14 0.76
N VAL A 300 -4.45 34.04 0.32
CA VAL A 300 -3.85 34.92 -0.70
C VAL A 300 -4.43 34.61 -2.08
N TYR A 301 -4.67 33.33 -2.41
CA TYR A 301 -5.32 32.92 -3.67
C TYR A 301 -6.77 33.37 -3.78
N GLY A 302 -7.45 33.59 -2.65
CA GLY A 302 -8.82 34.10 -2.63
C GLY A 302 -8.95 35.58 -2.99
N ARG A 303 -7.84 36.33 -2.97
CA ARG A 303 -7.80 37.76 -3.34
C ARG A 303 -7.69 37.85 -4.86
N LYS A 304 -8.71 38.44 -5.50
CA LYS A 304 -8.75 38.61 -6.97
C LYS A 304 -7.69 39.58 -7.51
N ASP A 305 -7.01 40.31 -6.63
CA ASP A 305 -6.11 41.42 -6.97
C ASP A 305 -4.65 41.12 -6.56
N VAL A 306 -4.09 40.01 -7.02
CA VAL A 306 -2.62 39.77 -6.89
C VAL A 306 -1.86 40.34 -8.11
N ASN A 307 -2.58 40.99 -9.04
CA ASN A 307 -2.01 41.56 -10.27
C ASN A 307 -2.09 43.10 -10.29
N LYS A 308 -1.70 43.73 -9.18
CA LYS A 308 -1.28 45.13 -9.13
C LYS A 308 -0.01 45.25 -8.32
#